data_AF-A0A2P6PDM5-F1
#
_entry.id   AF-A0A2P6PDM5-F1
#
_cell.length_a   1.000
_cell.length_b   1.000
_cell.length_c   1.000
_cell.angle_alpha   90.00
_cell.angle_beta   90.00
_cell.angle_gamma   90.00
#
_symmetry.space_group_name_H-M   'P 1'
#
loop_
_entity.id
_entity.type
_entity.pdbx_description
1 polymer ?
#
loop_
_entity_poly.entity_id
_entity_poly.type
_entity_poly.pdbx_seq_one_letter_code
_entity_poly.pdbx_strand_id
1 'polypeptide(L)'
;MNPNKAPGPDGFNCCFFQKAWSIIGEDVVAAVKEFFSSGLLLKELNSTIITLVPKVANPTTMSDFRPISCCNTLYKIIAKLLANKLKGVLHLIVGPSQSAFIPGRRIGDNILLAQELLRDYHKAIGHPRCTLMVDIMKAYDTFEWDFILATLEAFNIPPTLISWIKSCISSLRFSVAVNGELAGFFASKWGLRQGDPLSPYLFVIAMEALSLCIL
;
A
#
# COMPACT_ATOMS: atom_id res chain seq x y z
N MET A 1 16.78 -1.36 4.05
CA MET A 1 15.94 -1.97 3.00
C MET A 1 16.65 -3.18 2.42
N ASN A 2 15.93 -4.18 1.88
CA ASN A 2 16.58 -5.33 1.25
C ASN A 2 17.36 -4.87 -0.02
N PRO A 3 18.67 -5.16 -0.14
CA PRO A 3 19.51 -4.70 -1.25
C PRO A 3 19.07 -5.24 -2.62
N ASN A 4 18.43 -6.40 -2.67
CA ASN A 4 18.06 -7.10 -3.91
C ASN A 4 16.68 -6.69 -4.47
N LYS A 5 16.06 -5.63 -3.94
CA LYS A 5 14.79 -5.14 -4.49
C LYS A 5 15.01 -4.49 -5.86
N ALA A 6 14.07 -4.73 -6.77
CA ALA A 6 14.06 -4.09 -8.08
C ALA A 6 14.06 -2.55 -7.97
N PRO A 7 14.80 -1.86 -8.85
CA PRO A 7 14.82 -0.40 -8.93
C PRO A 7 13.51 0.16 -9.48
N GLY A 8 13.34 1.48 -9.41
CA GLY A 8 12.27 2.18 -10.12
C GLY A 8 12.75 2.65 -11.51
N PRO A 9 12.03 3.61 -12.14
CA PRO A 9 12.46 4.23 -13.39
C PRO A 9 13.88 4.81 -13.38
N ASP A 10 14.38 5.22 -12.21
CA ASP A 10 15.73 5.79 -12.05
C ASP A 10 16.86 4.76 -12.21
N GLY A 11 16.56 3.46 -12.23
CA GLY A 11 17.54 2.38 -12.35
C GLY A 11 18.35 2.13 -11.07
N PHE A 12 18.18 2.91 -10.00
CA PHE A 12 18.98 2.80 -8.78
C PHE A 12 18.28 1.94 -7.72
N ASN A 13 18.83 0.75 -7.49
CA ASN A 13 18.35 -0.17 -6.47
C ASN A 13 18.90 0.15 -5.07
N CYS A 14 18.39 -0.54 -4.05
CA CYS A 14 18.84 -0.34 -2.66
C CYS A 14 20.32 -0.67 -2.44
N CYS A 15 20.90 -1.61 -3.21
CA CYS A 15 22.32 -1.94 -3.11
C CYS A 15 23.22 -0.77 -3.52
N PHE A 16 22.86 -0.02 -4.57
CA PHE A 16 23.58 1.18 -4.98
C PHE A 16 23.66 2.19 -3.84
N PHE A 17 22.52 2.55 -3.24
CA PHE A 17 22.47 3.51 -2.13
C PHE A 17 23.27 3.04 -0.90
N GLN A 18 23.26 1.75 -0.60
CA GLN A 18 24.03 1.21 0.53
C GLN A 18 25.54 1.27 0.29
N LYS A 19 25.99 0.91 -0.92
CA LYS A 19 27.42 0.91 -1.24
C LYS A 19 27.98 2.32 -1.46
N ALA A 20 27.20 3.22 -2.04
CA ALA A 20 27.58 4.60 -2.30
C ALA A 20 27.23 5.56 -1.15
N TRP A 21 26.80 5.06 0.01
CA TRP A 21 26.27 5.89 1.10
C TRP A 21 27.25 6.97 1.58
N SER A 22 28.55 6.68 1.59
CA SER A 22 29.59 7.65 1.96
C SER A 22 29.69 8.85 1.01
N ILE A 23 29.15 8.74 -0.21
CA ILE A 23 29.19 9.78 -1.24
C ILE A 23 27.85 10.51 -1.31
N ILE A 24 26.74 9.76 -1.43
CA ILE A 24 25.41 10.34 -1.70
C ILE A 24 24.48 10.40 -0.47
N GLY A 25 24.94 9.91 0.69
CA GLY A 25 24.11 9.81 1.89
C GLY A 25 23.60 11.15 2.40
N GLU A 26 24.44 12.19 2.34
CA GLU A 26 24.05 13.55 2.75
C GLU A 26 22.96 14.12 1.85
N ASP A 27 23.10 13.98 0.53
CA ASP A 27 22.11 14.42 -0.45
C ASP A 27 20.77 13.69 -0.29
N VAL A 28 20.82 12.37 -0.05
CA VAL A 28 19.62 11.56 0.21
C VAL A 28 18.90 12.05 1.46
N VAL A 29 19.64 12.31 2.54
CA VAL A 29 19.04 12.82 3.79
C VAL A 29 18.48 14.23 3.59
N ALA A 30 19.20 15.11 2.89
CA ALA A 30 18.73 16.46 2.58
C ALA A 30 17.43 16.42 1.77
N ALA A 31 17.38 15.62 0.70
CA ALA A 31 16.18 15.45 -0.12
C ALA A 31 14.98 14.91 0.67
N VAL A 32 15.20 13.93 1.55
CA VAL A 32 14.13 13.39 2.42
C VAL A 32 13.65 14.44 3.41
N LYS A 33 14.57 15.20 4.04
CA LYS A 33 14.21 16.27 4.96
C LYS A 33 13.41 17.37 4.26
N GLU A 34 13.83 17.75 3.05
CA GLU A 34 13.16 18.78 2.25
C GLU A 34 11.72 18.40 1.91
N PHE A 35 11.45 17.12 1.63
CA PHE A 35 10.07 16.64 1.47
C PHE A 35 9.24 16.84 2.76
N PHE A 36 9.80 16.53 3.93
CA PHE A 36 9.08 16.67 5.20
C PHE A 36 8.95 18.12 5.67
N SER A 37 9.81 19.05 5.23
CA SER A 37 9.67 20.48 5.51
C SER A 37 8.68 21.15 4.56
N SER A 38 8.81 20.92 3.25
CA SER A 38 8.02 21.60 2.21
C SER A 38 6.68 20.91 1.90
N GLY A 39 6.58 19.60 2.11
CA GLY A 39 5.48 18.76 1.64
C GLY A 39 5.46 18.51 0.13
N LEU A 40 6.46 19.03 -0.60
CA LEU A 40 6.55 18.92 -2.05
C LEU A 40 7.43 17.73 -2.45
N LEU A 41 6.89 16.87 -3.30
CA LEU A 41 7.60 15.73 -3.86
C LEU A 41 7.99 16.03 -5.31
N LEU A 42 9.27 15.86 -5.64
CA LEU A 42 9.76 15.94 -7.02
C LEU A 42 9.03 14.89 -7.88
N LYS A 43 8.52 15.31 -9.04
CA LYS A 43 7.67 14.48 -9.91
C LYS A 43 8.41 13.24 -10.41
N GLU A 44 9.70 13.40 -10.67
CA GLU A 44 10.62 12.35 -11.12
C GLU A 44 10.77 11.28 -10.05
N LEU A 45 10.82 11.65 -8.77
CA LEU A 45 10.90 10.70 -7.66
C LEU A 45 9.63 9.87 -7.51
N ASN A 46 8.47 10.44 -7.84
CA ASN A 46 7.18 9.73 -7.76
C ASN A 46 6.82 8.94 -9.03
N SER A 47 7.74 8.88 -10.01
CA SER A 47 7.58 8.02 -11.19
C SER A 47 7.76 6.54 -10.82
N THR A 48 6.90 5.69 -11.37
CA THR A 48 6.81 4.28 -10.97
C THR A 48 6.69 3.39 -12.21
N ILE A 49 7.40 2.27 -12.23
CA ILE A 49 7.22 1.24 -13.26
C ILE A 49 6.14 0.26 -12.79
N ILE A 50 5.18 -0.05 -13.66
CA ILE A 50 4.25 -1.16 -13.48
C ILE A 50 4.83 -2.38 -14.21
N THR A 51 5.24 -3.39 -13.45
CA THR A 51 5.71 -4.68 -13.99
C THR A 51 4.59 -5.72 -13.88
N LEU A 52 4.35 -6.46 -14.95
CA LEU A 52 3.36 -7.53 -14.96
C LEU A 52 4.01 -8.85 -14.53
N VAL A 53 3.66 -9.34 -13.34
CA VAL A 53 4.13 -10.64 -12.85
C VAL A 53 3.08 -11.71 -13.15
N PRO A 54 3.42 -12.80 -13.85
CA PRO A 54 2.46 -13.85 -14.17
C PRO A 54 2.01 -14.60 -12.91
N LYS A 55 0.70 -14.83 -12.78
CA LYS A 55 0.11 -15.66 -11.70
C LYS A 55 0.11 -17.15 -12.05
N VAL A 56 0.15 -17.46 -13.34
CA VAL A 56 0.10 -18.82 -13.91
C VAL A 56 1.24 -19.01 -14.90
N ALA A 57 1.61 -20.27 -15.20
CA ALA A 57 2.78 -20.57 -16.03
C ALA A 57 2.67 -20.02 -17.48
N ASN A 58 1.48 -20.07 -18.08
CA ASN A 58 1.23 -19.61 -19.44
C ASN A 58 0.10 -18.57 -19.43
N PRO A 59 0.40 -17.32 -19.06
CA PRO A 59 -0.62 -16.27 -18.99
C PRO A 59 -1.09 -15.90 -20.40
N THR A 60 -2.40 -15.88 -20.62
CA THR A 60 -2.99 -15.52 -21.93
C THR A 60 -3.84 -14.26 -21.86
N THR A 61 -4.33 -13.92 -20.66
CA THR A 61 -5.20 -12.76 -20.42
C THR A 61 -4.58 -11.78 -19.43
N MET A 62 -5.01 -10.51 -19.46
CA MET A 62 -4.52 -9.50 -18.51
C MET A 62 -4.84 -9.83 -17.04
N SER A 63 -5.92 -10.58 -16.79
CA SER A 63 -6.29 -11.07 -15.45
C SER A 63 -5.28 -12.07 -14.87
N ASP A 64 -4.54 -12.76 -15.73
CA ASP A 64 -3.50 -13.72 -15.35
C ASP A 64 -2.23 -13.03 -14.83
N PHE A 65 -2.14 -11.71 -15.00
CA PHE A 65 -1.02 -10.93 -14.48
C PHE A 65 -1.39 -10.22 -13.18
N ARG A 66 -0.38 -10.05 -12.35
CA ARG A 66 -0.41 -9.20 -11.16
C ARG A 66 0.46 -7.96 -11.45
N PRO A 67 -0.12 -6.76 -11.49
CA PRO A 67 0.66 -5.54 -11.63
C PRO A 67 1.41 -5.25 -10.33
N ILE A 68 2.73 -5.11 -10.40
CA ILE A 68 3.58 -4.68 -9.28
C ILE A 68 4.19 -3.32 -9.59
N SER A 69 4.05 -2.39 -8.66
CA SER A 69 4.59 -1.05 -8.71
C SER A 69 6.03 -0.99 -8.21
N CYS A 70 6.97 -0.87 -9.13
CA CYS A 70 8.39 -0.65 -8.86
C CYS A 70 8.68 0.85 -8.74
N CYS A 71 8.62 1.36 -7.51
CA CYS A 71 8.89 2.77 -7.21
C CYS A 71 10.38 3.06 -7.05
N ASN A 72 10.80 4.31 -7.28
CA ASN A 72 12.18 4.76 -7.01
C ASN A 72 12.57 4.55 -5.54
N THR A 73 13.84 4.24 -5.30
CA THR A 73 14.31 3.89 -3.95
C THR A 73 14.19 5.07 -2.99
N LEU A 74 14.49 6.29 -3.45
CA LEU A 74 14.37 7.50 -2.63
C LEU A 74 12.91 7.75 -2.19
N TYR A 75 11.95 7.59 -3.10
CA TYR A 75 10.53 7.63 -2.76
C TYR A 75 10.16 6.54 -1.74
N LYS A 76 10.64 5.30 -1.93
CA LYS A 76 10.37 4.20 -0.98
C LYS A 76 10.88 4.54 0.43
N ILE A 77 11.93 5.35 0.59
CA ILE A 77 12.42 5.78 1.90
C ILE A 77 11.39 6.69 2.56
N ILE A 78 10.91 7.71 1.83
CA ILE A 78 9.86 8.62 2.28
C ILE A 78 8.59 7.85 2.66
N ALA A 79 8.10 7.00 1.75
CA ALA A 79 6.91 6.17 1.96
C ALA A 79 7.06 5.26 3.18
N LYS A 80 8.26 4.69 3.39
CA LYS A 80 8.54 3.84 4.55
C LYS A 80 8.53 4.62 5.86
N LEU A 81 9.04 5.85 5.87
CA LEU A 81 9.00 6.72 7.05
C LEU A 81 7.55 7.09 7.40
N LEU A 82 6.73 7.45 6.41
CA LEU A 82 5.30 7.70 6.58
C LEU A 82 4.57 6.45 7.10
N ALA A 83 4.83 5.29 6.49
CA ALA A 83 4.25 4.01 6.91
C ALA A 83 4.61 3.67 8.37
N ASN A 84 5.84 3.94 8.79
CA ASN A 84 6.26 3.72 10.17
C ASN A 84 5.56 4.69 11.16
N LYS A 85 5.28 5.93 10.75
CA LYS A 85 4.47 6.87 11.56
C LYS A 85 3.04 6.36 11.72
N LEU A 86 2.38 5.95 10.63
CA LEU A 86 1.04 5.37 10.68
C LEU A 86 1.00 4.09 11.52
N LYS A 87 2.00 3.23 11.38
CA LYS A 87 2.14 1.98 12.15
C LYS A 87 2.05 2.21 13.66
N GLY A 88 2.56 3.35 14.15
CA GLY A 88 2.49 3.71 15.57
C GLY A 88 1.07 3.88 16.10
N VAL A 89 0.11 4.26 15.26
CA VAL A 89 -1.28 4.55 15.67
C VAL A 89 -2.28 3.47 15.24
N LEU A 90 -1.89 2.54 14.37
CA LEU A 90 -2.79 1.50 13.84
C LEU A 90 -3.49 0.67 14.92
N HIS A 91 -2.81 0.35 16.02
CA HIS A 91 -3.39 -0.47 17.09
C HIS A 91 -4.53 0.24 17.85
N LEU A 92 -4.59 1.58 17.79
CA LEU A 92 -5.66 2.39 18.39
C LEU A 92 -6.85 2.53 17.45
N ILE A 93 -6.60 2.53 16.14
CA ILE A 93 -7.59 2.80 15.11
C ILE A 93 -8.27 1.52 14.63
N VAL A 94 -7.51 0.43 14.51
CA VAL A 94 -7.96 -0.78 13.84
C VAL A 94 -8.42 -1.84 14.83
N GLY A 95 -9.69 -2.24 14.73
CA GLY A 95 -10.35 -3.23 15.57
C GLY A 95 -9.68 -4.61 15.51
N PRO A 96 -9.92 -5.48 16.51
CA PRO A 96 -9.22 -6.74 16.68
C PRO A 96 -9.51 -7.78 15.57
N SER A 97 -10.62 -7.64 14.85
CA SER A 97 -11.02 -8.54 13.75
C SER A 97 -10.14 -8.40 12.51
N GLN A 98 -9.47 -7.25 12.33
CA GLN A 98 -8.58 -7.01 11.21
C GLN A 98 -7.15 -7.46 11.58
N SER A 99 -6.69 -8.56 10.99
CA SER A 99 -5.36 -9.13 11.31
C SER A 99 -4.30 -8.89 10.24
N ALA A 100 -4.71 -8.54 9.02
CA ALA A 100 -3.78 -8.37 7.90
C ALA A 100 -2.91 -7.11 8.06
N PHE A 101 -1.61 -7.24 7.79
CA PHE A 101 -0.60 -6.16 7.82
C PHE A 101 -0.43 -5.44 9.17
N ILE A 102 -1.07 -5.91 10.24
CA ILE A 102 -0.93 -5.34 11.58
C ILE A 102 0.14 -6.11 12.37
N PRO A 103 1.15 -5.42 12.90
CA PRO A 103 2.22 -6.06 13.68
C PRO A 103 1.65 -6.78 14.91
N GLY A 104 2.11 -8.01 15.13
CA GLY A 104 1.71 -8.81 16.29
C GLY A 104 0.40 -9.58 16.11
N ARG A 105 -0.39 -9.30 15.06
CA ARG A 105 -1.59 -10.07 14.73
C ARG A 105 -1.27 -11.22 13.77
N ARG A 106 -1.92 -12.36 13.96
CA ARG A 106 -1.72 -13.56 13.13
C ARG A 106 -3.01 -13.95 12.45
N ILE A 107 -2.92 -14.44 11.21
CA ILE A 107 -4.09 -14.93 10.47
C ILE A 107 -4.78 -16.11 11.17
N GLY A 108 -4.03 -16.89 11.97
CA GLY A 108 -4.56 -18.00 12.76
C GLY A 108 -5.64 -17.57 13.76
N ASP A 109 -5.52 -16.38 14.34
CA ASP A 109 -6.49 -15.85 15.31
C ASP A 109 -7.85 -15.62 14.62
N ASN A 110 -7.83 -15.10 13.39
CA ASN A 110 -9.03 -14.91 12.57
C ASN A 110 -9.65 -16.24 12.12
N ILE A 111 -8.82 -17.26 11.83
CA ILE A 111 -9.32 -18.60 11.48
C ILE A 111 -10.06 -19.21 12.68
N LEU A 112 -9.50 -19.11 13.88
CA LEU A 112 -10.14 -19.61 15.10
C LEU A 112 -11.45 -18.86 15.39
N LEU A 113 -11.45 -17.53 15.26
CA LEU A 113 -12.66 -16.71 15.42
C LEU A 113 -13.75 -17.13 14.42
N ALA A 114 -13.40 -17.33 13.15
CA ALA A 114 -14.34 -17.79 12.13
C ALA A 114 -14.90 -19.18 12.45
N GLN A 115 -14.06 -20.12 12.90
CA GLN A 115 -14.52 -21.44 13.33
C GLN A 115 -15.50 -21.36 14.51
N GLU A 116 -15.25 -20.47 15.47
CA GLU A 116 -16.14 -20.27 16.61
C GLU A 116 -17.49 -19.69 16.20
N LEU A 117 -17.48 -18.66 15.36
CA LEU A 117 -18.68 -18.04 14.82
C LEU A 117 -19.52 -19.03 14.00
N LEU A 118 -18.88 -20.00 13.34
CA LEU A 118 -19.53 -20.98 12.46
C LEU A 118 -19.81 -22.34 13.11
N ARG A 119 -19.45 -22.54 14.39
CA ARG A 119 -19.44 -23.86 15.07
C ARG A 119 -20.72 -24.68 14.89
N ASP A 120 -21.87 -24.04 14.99
CA ASP A 120 -23.19 -24.69 14.97
C ASP A 120 -23.99 -24.48 13.69
N TYR A 121 -23.36 -23.99 12.61
CA TYR A 121 -24.06 -23.73 11.34
C TYR A 121 -24.69 -24.97 10.70
N HIS A 122 -24.16 -26.16 11.00
CA HIS A 122 -24.69 -27.44 10.52
C HIS A 122 -25.97 -27.87 11.24
N LYS A 123 -26.30 -27.29 12.40
CA LYS A 123 -27.48 -27.68 13.20
C LYS A 123 -28.71 -26.96 12.66
N ALA A 124 -29.77 -27.72 12.36
CA ALA A 124 -31.07 -27.20 11.95
C ALA A 124 -31.87 -26.54 13.10
N ILE A 125 -31.35 -26.61 14.33
CA ILE A 125 -31.98 -26.07 15.54
C ILE A 125 -31.23 -24.81 15.95
N GLY A 126 -31.96 -23.70 16.11
CA GLY A 126 -31.44 -22.41 16.57
C GLY A 126 -32.00 -21.24 15.77
N HIS A 127 -31.45 -20.05 16.03
CA HIS A 127 -31.78 -18.87 15.23
C HIS A 127 -31.32 -19.04 13.78
N PRO A 128 -32.02 -18.44 12.80
CA PRO A 128 -31.53 -18.35 11.43
C PRO A 128 -30.14 -17.71 11.40
N ARG A 129 -29.22 -18.31 10.64
CA ARG A 129 -27.83 -17.87 10.49
C ARG A 129 -27.50 -17.73 9.01
N CYS A 130 -26.66 -16.76 8.67
CA CYS A 130 -26.15 -16.54 7.32
C CYS A 130 -24.71 -16.03 7.42
N THR A 131 -23.87 -16.41 6.46
CA THR A 131 -22.50 -15.89 6.33
C THR A 131 -22.35 -15.24 4.97
N LEU A 132 -21.81 -14.01 4.97
CA LEU A 132 -21.49 -13.28 3.76
C LEU A 132 -19.97 -13.33 3.53
N MET A 133 -19.55 -13.86 2.39
CA MET A 133 -18.17 -13.76 1.92
C MET A 133 -18.09 -12.67 0.85
N VAL A 134 -17.41 -11.58 1.17
CA VAL A 134 -17.22 -10.44 0.27
C VAL A 134 -15.77 -10.41 -0.19
N ASP A 135 -15.55 -10.35 -1.51
CA ASP A 135 -14.24 -10.12 -2.11
C ASP A 135 -14.23 -8.79 -2.87
N ILE A 136 -13.12 -8.06 -2.79
CA ILE A 136 -12.97 -6.75 -3.43
C ILE A 136 -12.15 -6.93 -4.69
N MET A 137 -12.81 -6.79 -5.83
CA MET A 137 -12.16 -6.84 -7.13
C MET A 137 -11.09 -5.74 -7.24
N LYS A 138 -9.86 -6.15 -7.57
CA LYS A 138 -8.71 -5.24 -7.80
C LYS A 138 -8.54 -4.22 -6.67
N ALA A 139 -8.58 -4.69 -5.43
CA ALA A 139 -8.69 -3.84 -4.25
C ALA A 139 -7.69 -2.66 -4.20
N TYR A 140 -6.43 -2.84 -4.63
CA TYR A 140 -5.48 -1.71 -4.67
C TYR A 140 -5.79 -0.71 -5.79
N ASP A 141 -6.29 -1.15 -6.93
CA ASP A 141 -6.46 -0.33 -8.13
C ASP A 141 -7.73 0.52 -8.10
N THR A 142 -8.64 0.31 -7.13
CA THR A 142 -9.99 0.91 -7.13
C THR A 142 -10.22 1.95 -6.03
N PHE A 143 -9.26 2.18 -5.13
CA PHE A 143 -9.46 3.15 -4.04
C PHE A 143 -9.47 4.59 -4.54
N GLU A 144 -10.56 5.30 -4.27
CA GLU A 144 -10.60 6.74 -4.44
C GLU A 144 -9.73 7.44 -3.39
N TRP A 145 -8.89 8.38 -3.83
CA TRP A 145 -7.98 9.08 -2.92
C TRP A 145 -8.71 9.98 -1.93
N ASP A 146 -9.78 10.64 -2.37
CA ASP A 146 -10.57 11.52 -1.50
C ASP A 146 -11.21 10.72 -0.36
N PHE A 147 -11.68 9.49 -0.62
CA PHE A 147 -12.16 8.59 0.43
C PHE A 147 -11.05 8.23 1.44
N ILE A 148 -9.83 7.92 0.98
CA ILE A 148 -8.69 7.64 1.87
C ILE A 148 -8.37 8.87 2.73
N LEU A 149 -8.31 10.06 2.14
CA LEU A 149 -7.99 11.29 2.85
C LEU A 149 -9.06 11.63 3.88
N ALA A 150 -10.35 11.56 3.52
CA ALA A 150 -11.46 11.76 4.44
C ALA A 150 -11.44 10.73 5.59
N THR A 151 -11.07 9.49 5.30
CA THR A 151 -10.92 8.45 6.34
C THR A 151 -9.80 8.78 7.32
N LEU A 152 -8.65 9.25 6.83
CA LEU A 152 -7.54 9.67 7.69
C LEU A 152 -7.93 10.86 8.57
N GLU A 153 -8.68 11.82 8.02
CA GLU A 153 -9.22 12.96 8.77
C GLU A 153 -10.20 12.49 9.87
N ALA A 154 -11.12 11.57 9.55
CA ALA A 154 -12.07 11.01 10.50
C ALA A 154 -11.40 10.28 11.68
N PHE A 155 -10.26 9.62 11.43
CA PHE A 155 -9.43 9.00 12.47
C PHE A 155 -8.50 9.98 13.19
N ASN A 156 -8.66 11.29 13.00
CA ASN A 156 -7.87 12.35 13.64
C ASN A 156 -6.35 12.24 13.36
N ILE A 157 -5.98 11.75 12.17
CA ILE A 157 -4.58 11.78 11.75
C ILE A 157 -4.16 13.24 11.54
N PRO A 158 -2.96 13.66 12.00
CA PRO A 158 -2.54 15.06 11.90
C PRO A 158 -2.58 15.60 10.45
N PRO A 159 -3.13 16.80 10.20
CA PRO A 159 -3.27 17.36 8.85
C PRO A 159 -1.97 17.41 8.05
N THR A 160 -0.84 17.66 8.73
CA THR A 160 0.49 17.65 8.12
C THR A 160 0.84 16.27 7.55
N LEU A 161 0.54 15.20 8.28
CA LEU A 161 0.78 13.82 7.83
C LEU A 161 -0.14 13.45 6.66
N ILE A 162 -1.40 13.89 6.71
CA ILE A 162 -2.36 13.70 5.62
C ILE A 162 -1.88 14.43 4.35
N SER A 163 -1.37 15.65 4.48
CA SER A 163 -0.80 16.42 3.36
C SER A 163 0.38 15.70 2.70
N TRP A 164 1.31 15.15 3.50
CA TRP A 164 2.42 14.35 2.98
C TRP A 164 1.95 13.08 2.26
N ILE A 165 0.96 12.39 2.82
CA ILE A 165 0.34 11.21 2.19
C ILE A 165 -0.33 11.60 0.87
N LYS A 166 -1.10 12.70 0.87
CA LYS A 166 -1.74 13.25 -0.33
C LYS A 166 -0.72 13.51 -1.42
N SER A 167 0.39 14.19 -1.10
CA SER A 167 1.49 14.46 -2.03
C SER A 167 2.06 13.17 -2.64
N CYS A 168 2.20 12.11 -1.83
CA CYS A 168 2.70 10.81 -2.29
C CYS A 168 1.74 10.09 -3.24
N ILE A 169 0.44 10.09 -2.95
CA ILE A 169 -0.55 9.34 -3.75
C ILE A 169 -1.05 10.12 -4.96
N SER A 170 -1.11 11.46 -4.92
CA SER A 170 -1.73 12.25 -5.99
C SER A 170 -0.78 12.67 -7.12
N SER A 171 0.52 12.79 -6.83
CA SER A 171 1.52 13.23 -7.82
C SER A 171 2.15 12.09 -8.62
N LEU A 172 1.61 10.87 -8.49
CA LEU A 172 2.21 9.67 -9.06
C LEU A 172 2.05 9.61 -10.58
N ARG A 173 3.06 9.04 -11.24
CA ARG A 173 3.02 8.70 -12.67
C ARG A 173 3.54 7.30 -12.90
N PHE A 174 2.96 6.66 -13.91
CA PHE A 174 3.24 5.28 -14.27
C PHE A 174 3.75 5.15 -15.69
N SER A 175 4.70 4.24 -15.85
CA SER A 175 5.06 3.62 -17.13
C SER A 175 4.91 2.11 -16.99
N VAL A 176 4.48 1.42 -18.04
CA VAL A 176 4.29 -0.03 -18.00
C VAL A 176 5.51 -0.70 -18.61
N ALA A 177 6.09 -1.68 -17.91
CA ALA A 177 7.16 -2.50 -18.47
C ALA A 177 6.56 -3.64 -19.31
N VAL A 178 6.81 -3.60 -20.62
CA VAL A 178 6.39 -4.61 -21.59
C VAL A 178 7.62 -5.14 -22.31
N ASN A 179 7.89 -6.44 -22.19
CA ASN A 179 9.03 -7.11 -22.85
C ASN A 179 10.40 -6.45 -22.59
N GLY A 180 10.59 -5.84 -21.42
CA GLY A 180 11.85 -5.19 -21.03
C GLY A 180 11.93 -3.70 -21.39
N GLU A 181 10.97 -3.16 -22.14
CA GLU A 181 10.90 -1.74 -22.47
C GLU A 181 9.78 -1.03 -21.68
N LEU A 182 9.97 0.27 -21.44
CA LEU A 182 8.97 1.11 -20.79
C LEU A 182 8.03 1.72 -21.84
N ALA A 183 6.75 1.44 -21.71
CA ALA A 183 5.70 1.96 -22.56
C ALA A 183 4.79 2.94 -21.80
N GLY A 184 4.53 4.08 -22.42
CA GLY A 184 3.64 5.12 -21.91
C GLY A 184 4.18 5.89 -20.70
N PHE A 185 3.54 7.01 -20.41
CA PHE A 185 3.78 7.80 -19.21
C PHE A 185 2.51 8.57 -18.85
N PHE A 186 1.79 8.10 -17.84
CA PHE A 186 0.46 8.61 -17.51
C PHE A 186 0.29 8.80 -16.01
N ALA A 187 -0.59 9.73 -15.63
CA ALA A 187 -1.00 9.93 -14.24
C ALA A 187 -2.17 9.00 -13.90
N SER A 188 -2.28 8.62 -12.64
CA SER A 188 -3.52 8.02 -12.12
C SER A 188 -4.41 9.09 -11.49
N LYS A 189 -5.68 8.74 -11.30
CA LYS A 189 -6.64 9.55 -10.53
C LYS A 189 -7.07 8.86 -9.23
N TRP A 190 -6.79 7.57 -9.10
CA TRP A 190 -7.18 6.73 -7.97
C TRP A 190 -6.22 5.54 -7.85
N GLY A 191 -6.45 4.71 -6.85
CA GLY A 191 -5.70 3.49 -6.58
C GLY A 191 -4.44 3.71 -5.75
N LEU A 192 -3.96 2.61 -5.18
CA LEU A 192 -2.77 2.48 -4.36
C LEU A 192 -1.76 1.60 -5.08
N ARG A 193 -0.47 1.79 -4.79
CA ARG A 193 0.61 1.09 -5.49
C ARG A 193 0.87 -0.27 -4.86
N GLN A 194 0.65 -1.34 -5.61
CA GLN A 194 0.98 -2.68 -5.15
C GLN A 194 2.51 -2.88 -5.11
N GLY A 195 3.10 -2.84 -3.91
CA GLY A 195 4.56 -2.92 -3.71
C GLY A 195 5.16 -1.67 -3.05
N ASP A 196 4.37 -0.61 -2.89
CA ASP A 196 4.71 0.56 -2.10
C ASP A 196 4.61 0.25 -0.59
N PRO A 197 5.60 0.62 0.25
CA PRO A 197 5.54 0.43 1.69
C PRO A 197 4.36 1.09 2.41
N LEU A 198 3.81 2.18 1.88
CA LEU A 198 2.72 2.95 2.50
C LEU A 198 1.34 2.34 2.20
N SER A 199 1.15 1.90 0.96
CA SER A 199 -0.13 1.42 0.42
C SER A 199 -0.86 0.36 1.29
N PRO A 200 -0.21 -0.68 1.87
CA PRO A 200 -0.92 -1.66 2.70
C PRO A 200 -1.58 -1.06 3.95
N TYR A 201 -0.98 -0.03 4.54
CA TYR A 201 -1.51 0.59 5.75
C TYR A 201 -2.69 1.52 5.45
N LEU A 202 -2.60 2.26 4.32
CA LEU A 202 -3.74 3.05 3.83
C LEU A 202 -4.93 2.14 3.49
N PHE A 203 -4.66 0.99 2.87
CA PHE A 203 -5.66 -0.03 2.59
C PHE A 203 -6.35 -0.50 3.88
N VAL A 204 -5.57 -0.89 4.91
CA VAL A 204 -6.13 -1.37 6.18
C VAL A 204 -7.00 -0.31 6.85
N ILE A 205 -6.56 0.95 6.87
CA ILE A 205 -7.32 2.05 7.48
C ILE A 205 -8.64 2.30 6.72
N ALA A 206 -8.59 2.29 5.39
CA ALA A 206 -9.80 2.46 4.57
C ALA A 206 -10.79 1.30 4.74
N MET A 207 -10.27 0.07 4.86
CA MET A 207 -11.09 -1.11 5.15
C MET A 207 -11.69 -1.10 6.55
N GLU A 208 -10.99 -0.53 7.53
CA GLU A 208 -11.53 -0.35 8.88
C GLU A 208 -12.75 0.58 8.86
N ALA A 209 -12.65 1.72 8.16
CA ALA A 209 -13.79 2.61 8.00
C ALA A 209 -14.99 1.93 7.34
N LEU A 210 -14.74 1.12 6.29
CA LEU A 210 -15.81 0.31 5.68
C LEU A 210 -16.42 -0.67 6.69
N SER A 211 -15.60 -1.33 7.49
CA SER A 211 -16.07 -2.25 8.54
C SER A 211 -16.96 -1.54 9.57
N LEU A 212 -16.59 -0.32 9.98
CA LEU A 212 -17.36 0.49 10.93
C LEU A 212 -18.66 1.06 10.34
N CYS A 213 -18.76 1.19 9.02
CA CYS A 213 -19.98 1.64 8.35
C CYS A 213 -20.99 0.50 8.09
N ILE A 214 -20.53 -0.76 8.02
CA ILE A 214 -21.36 -1.92 7.69
C ILE A 214 -21.82 -2.67 8.96
N LEU A 215 -21.03 -2.63 10.03
CA LEU A 215 -21.35 -3.23 11.34
C LEU A 215 -22.11 -2.25 12.24
#